data_AF-Q44801-F1
#
_entry.id   AF-Q44801-F1
#
_cell.length_a   1.000
_cell.length_b   1.000
_cell.length_c   1.000
_cell.angle_alpha   90.00
_cell.angle_beta   90.00
_cell.angle_gamma   90.00
#
_symmetry.space_group_name_H-M   'P 1'
#
loop_
_entity.id
_entity.type
_entity.pdbx_description
1 polymer ?
#
loop_
_entity_poly.entity_id
_entity_poly.type
_entity_poly.pdbx_seq_one_letter_code
_entity_poly.pdbx_strand_id
1 'polypeptide(L)'
;MKIINILFCISLLMLNGCNSNDNDTLKNNAQQTKSRKKRDLSQEELPQQEKITLTPDEEKMFTSLKALFTYTIDKLYDDMQECSNGNKNKCESKCNNFFNWLSTNIQKQKELANAFTKVYDFLESKRQSKASGESFDTYIKGAIDCKNNNNNKYGDGSGNLIEQYFRGVAGDIFNENSNEEIYKCLKDELLNENNNYAGLTANWNT
;
A
#
# COMPACT_ATOMS: atom_id res chain seq x y z
N MET A 1 18.76 21.95 -15.84
CA MET A 1 18.69 20.58 -16.40
C MET A 1 20.09 20.03 -16.54
N LYS A 2 20.42 18.94 -15.82
CA LYS A 2 21.61 18.11 -16.07
C LYS A 2 21.18 16.66 -15.87
N ILE A 3 21.11 15.93 -16.99
CA ILE A 3 20.89 14.50 -17.05
C ILE A 3 22.26 13.86 -16.89
N ILE A 4 22.43 12.98 -15.91
CA ILE A 4 23.59 12.07 -15.86
C ILE A 4 23.02 10.66 -16.00
N ASN A 5 23.33 10.08 -17.15
CA ASN A 5 23.01 8.74 -17.58
C ASN A 5 24.38 8.06 -17.79
N ILE A 6 24.75 7.08 -16.96
CA ILE A 6 25.96 6.24 -17.05
C ILE A 6 25.76 5.12 -16.02
N LEU A 7 25.99 3.83 -16.26
CA LEU A 7 26.24 3.03 -17.46
C LEU A 7 26.14 1.58 -16.95
N PHE A 8 25.25 0.79 -17.53
CA PHE A 8 25.06 -0.62 -17.20
C PHE A 8 26.05 -1.45 -18.03
N CYS A 9 27.12 -1.93 -17.40
CA CYS A 9 28.16 -2.83 -17.94
C CYS A 9 28.91 -3.36 -16.70
N ILE A 10 29.15 -4.63 -16.40
CA ILE A 10 29.62 -5.76 -17.22
C ILE A 10 29.19 -7.02 -16.44
N SER A 11 28.24 -7.80 -16.96
CA SER A 11 28.44 -9.11 -17.58
C SER A 11 29.30 -10.12 -16.79
N LEU A 12 28.63 -11.19 -16.34
CA LEU A 12 29.10 -12.58 -16.44
C LEU A 12 30.53 -12.86 -15.94
N LEU A 13 30.68 -13.00 -14.63
CA LEU A 13 31.71 -13.91 -14.12
C LEU A 13 31.25 -15.33 -14.40
N MET A 14 31.91 -15.87 -15.41
CA MET A 14 31.85 -17.21 -15.95
C MET A 14 31.97 -18.27 -14.84
N LEU A 15 31.13 -19.29 -15.01
CA LEU A 15 31.28 -20.65 -14.52
C LEU A 15 32.74 -21.11 -14.59
N ASN A 16 33.22 -21.76 -13.53
CA ASN A 16 33.99 -23.02 -13.55
C ASN A 16 34.53 -23.31 -12.14
N GLY A 17 33.81 -24.15 -11.40
CA GLY A 17 34.31 -24.87 -10.24
C GLY A 17 34.11 -26.36 -10.51
N CYS A 18 35.22 -27.06 -10.74
CA CYS A 18 35.30 -28.45 -11.14
C CYS A 18 34.57 -29.39 -10.16
N ASN A 19 33.74 -30.29 -10.69
CA ASN A 19 33.43 -31.55 -10.03
C ASN A 19 34.31 -32.63 -10.69
N SER A 20 35.27 -33.15 -9.95
CA SER A 20 36.00 -34.38 -10.31
C SER A 20 36.03 -35.23 -9.06
N ASN A 21 35.19 -36.26 -9.03
CA ASN A 21 35.44 -37.41 -8.19
C ASN A 21 35.18 -38.66 -9.02
N ASP A 22 36.27 -39.38 -9.22
CA ASP A 22 36.41 -40.61 -9.96
C ASP A 22 35.71 -41.75 -9.22
N ASN A 23 34.77 -42.40 -9.89
CA ASN A 23 34.30 -43.72 -9.47
C ASN A 23 34.57 -44.70 -10.61
N ASP A 24 35.73 -45.33 -10.49
CA ASP A 24 36.19 -46.47 -11.28
C ASP A 24 35.43 -47.72 -10.84
N THR A 25 34.54 -48.27 -11.67
CA THR A 25 34.28 -49.73 -11.66
C THR A 25 33.51 -50.23 -12.90
N LEU A 26 34.00 -51.36 -13.42
CA LEU A 26 33.33 -52.44 -14.15
C LEU A 26 33.23 -52.41 -15.69
N LYS A 27 34.11 -53.25 -16.26
CA LYS A 27 34.04 -53.91 -17.57
C LYS A 27 32.73 -54.68 -17.77
N ASN A 28 32.09 -54.55 -18.93
CA ASN A 28 32.04 -55.58 -19.99
C ASN A 28 30.93 -55.33 -21.04
N ASN A 29 31.36 -55.51 -22.30
CA ASN A 29 30.65 -56.04 -23.47
C ASN A 29 29.53 -55.26 -24.18
N ALA A 30 29.76 -55.18 -25.49
CA ALA A 30 28.94 -54.65 -26.55
C ALA A 30 27.67 -55.49 -26.81
N GLN A 31 26.57 -54.83 -27.20
CA GLN A 31 25.85 -55.13 -28.45
C GLN A 31 24.72 -54.13 -28.75
N GLN A 32 24.45 -54.04 -30.04
CA GLN A 32 23.67 -53.07 -30.79
C GLN A 32 22.14 -53.08 -30.59
N THR A 33 21.57 -51.88 -30.80
CA THR A 33 20.31 -51.56 -31.52
C THR A 33 18.97 -51.99 -30.92
N LYS A 34 18.08 -51.01 -30.68
CA LYS A 34 16.93 -50.67 -31.56
C LYS A 34 16.01 -49.61 -30.95
N SER A 35 15.41 -48.84 -31.86
CA SER A 35 14.13 -48.12 -31.75
C SER A 35 14.07 -46.77 -31.02
N ARG A 36 14.35 -45.74 -31.83
CA ARG A 36 13.69 -44.43 -31.93
C ARG A 36 12.29 -44.39 -31.25
N LYS A 37 12.20 -43.74 -30.08
CA LYS A 37 10.97 -43.08 -29.62
C LYS A 37 11.31 -41.60 -29.48
N LYS A 38 10.82 -40.78 -30.42
CA LYS A 38 10.80 -39.32 -30.25
C LYS A 38 10.02 -39.07 -28.97
N ARG A 39 10.69 -38.57 -27.92
CA ARG A 39 9.98 -37.82 -26.89
C ARG A 39 9.64 -36.50 -27.55
N ASP A 40 8.37 -36.31 -27.85
CA ASP A 40 7.87 -34.97 -28.07
C ASP A 40 7.90 -34.32 -26.69
N LEU A 41 8.95 -33.53 -26.44
CA LEU A 41 9.04 -32.69 -25.27
C LEU A 41 8.29 -31.41 -25.64
N SER A 42 6.97 -31.51 -25.79
CA SER A 42 6.11 -30.34 -25.74
C SER A 42 6.27 -29.78 -24.33
N GLN A 43 7.12 -28.75 -24.20
CA GLN A 43 7.07 -27.84 -23.07
C GLN A 43 5.66 -27.26 -23.07
N GLU A 44 4.81 -27.78 -22.20
CA GLU A 44 3.69 -27.01 -21.67
C GLU A 44 4.32 -25.75 -21.08
N GLU A 45 4.20 -24.62 -21.78
CA GLU A 45 4.50 -23.32 -21.20
C GLU A 45 3.60 -23.19 -19.97
N LEU A 46 4.22 -23.28 -18.79
CA LEU A 46 3.57 -22.87 -17.55
C LEU A 46 2.98 -21.48 -17.79
N PRO A 47 1.68 -21.25 -17.47
CA PRO A 47 1.05 -19.97 -17.73
C PRO A 47 1.92 -18.89 -17.12
N GLN A 48 2.35 -17.96 -17.96
CA GLN A 48 3.16 -16.81 -17.57
C GLN A 48 2.46 -16.15 -16.39
N GLN A 49 3.05 -16.28 -15.20
CA GLN A 49 2.48 -15.76 -13.97
C GLN A 49 2.30 -14.25 -14.17
N GLU A 50 1.05 -13.80 -14.38
CA GLU A 50 0.77 -12.38 -14.59
C GLU A 50 1.38 -11.62 -13.42
N LYS A 51 2.30 -10.72 -13.73
CA LYS A 51 2.93 -9.88 -12.74
C LYS A 51 1.83 -9.04 -12.12
N ILE A 52 1.53 -9.29 -10.84
CA ILE A 52 0.53 -8.51 -10.10
C ILE A 52 0.96 -7.05 -10.16
N THR A 53 0.09 -6.22 -10.73
CA THR A 53 0.26 -4.77 -10.87
C THR A 53 -1.00 -4.09 -10.35
N LEU A 54 -0.86 -2.84 -9.91
CA LEU A 54 -2.01 -2.01 -9.57
C LEU A 54 -2.66 -1.51 -10.85
N THR A 55 -3.98 -1.46 -10.86
CA THR A 55 -4.71 -0.66 -11.86
C THR A 55 -4.46 0.84 -11.59
N PRO A 56 -4.71 1.73 -12.56
CA PRO A 56 -4.58 3.17 -12.32
C PRO A 56 -5.43 3.69 -11.16
N ASP A 57 -6.63 3.14 -10.96
CA ASP A 57 -7.50 3.53 -9.84
C ASP A 57 -6.96 3.02 -8.51
N GLU A 58 -6.45 1.78 -8.47
CA GLU A 58 -5.80 1.22 -7.28
C GLU A 58 -4.55 2.02 -6.90
N GLU A 59 -3.71 2.39 -7.88
CA GLU A 59 -2.53 3.21 -7.68
C GLU A 59 -2.89 4.61 -7.15
N LYS A 60 -3.91 5.24 -7.72
CA LYS A 60 -4.43 6.54 -7.26
C LYS A 60 -4.93 6.46 -5.82
N MET A 61 -5.81 5.51 -5.51
CA MET A 61 -6.37 5.35 -4.17
C MET A 61 -5.29 5.05 -3.14
N PHE A 62 -4.35 4.16 -3.45
CA PHE A 62 -3.24 3.85 -2.56
C PHE A 62 -2.32 5.05 -2.33
N THR A 63 -2.02 5.81 -3.39
CA THR A 63 -1.20 7.02 -3.31
C THR A 63 -1.86 8.08 -2.42
N SER A 64 -3.17 8.32 -2.62
CA SER A 64 -3.95 9.22 -1.77
C SER A 64 -4.00 8.73 -0.32
N LEU A 65 -4.27 7.44 -0.08
CA LEU A 65 -4.29 6.85 1.25
C LEU A 65 -2.96 7.12 1.99
N LYS A 66 -1.83 6.80 1.35
CA LYS A 66 -0.50 7.08 1.89
C LYS A 66 -0.31 8.56 2.20
N ALA A 67 -0.60 9.43 1.22
CA ALA A 67 -0.40 10.86 1.36
C ALA A 67 -1.23 11.46 2.50
N LEU A 68 -2.48 11.02 2.65
CA LEU A 68 -3.40 11.52 3.67
C LEU A 68 -3.02 11.04 5.06
N PHE A 69 -2.70 9.76 5.27
CA PHE A 69 -2.25 9.30 6.57
C PHE A 69 -0.90 9.90 6.98
N THR A 70 0.05 10.07 6.05
CA THR A 70 1.28 10.83 6.34
C THR A 70 0.96 12.27 6.76
N TYR A 71 0.02 12.92 6.09
CA TYR A 71 -0.37 14.30 6.41
C TYR A 71 -1.07 14.43 7.76
N THR A 72 -2.00 13.51 8.06
CA THR A 72 -2.70 13.45 9.36
C THR A 72 -1.71 13.34 10.51
N ILE A 73 -0.69 12.49 10.39
CA ILE A 73 0.34 12.36 11.43
C ILE A 73 1.13 13.65 11.59
N ASP A 74 1.55 14.30 10.51
CA ASP A 74 2.30 15.57 10.59
C ASP A 74 1.48 16.66 11.30
N LYS A 75 0.17 16.71 11.05
CA LYS A 75 -0.72 17.81 11.47
C LYS A 75 -1.41 17.61 12.80
N LEU A 76 -1.85 16.40 13.10
CA LEU A 76 -2.71 16.11 14.25
C LEU A 76 -1.98 15.33 15.33
N TYR A 77 -0.64 15.24 15.26
CA TYR A 77 0.21 14.53 16.21
C TYR A 77 -0.14 14.83 17.68
N ASP A 78 -0.30 16.11 18.03
CA ASP A 78 -0.57 16.54 19.41
C ASP A 78 -1.96 16.09 19.90
N ASP A 79 -2.90 15.87 18.96
CA ASP A 79 -4.30 15.52 19.22
C ASP A 79 -4.55 13.99 19.26
N MET A 80 -3.51 13.17 19.07
CA MET A 80 -3.55 11.70 19.14
C MET A 80 -2.79 11.24 20.39
N GLN A 81 -3.49 10.87 21.46
CA GLN A 81 -2.90 10.55 22.78
C GLN A 81 -1.74 9.53 22.70
N GLU A 82 -1.87 8.57 21.79
CA GLU A 82 -0.97 7.46 21.51
C GLU A 82 0.38 7.94 20.94
N CYS A 83 0.30 9.03 20.18
CA CYS A 83 1.42 9.78 19.68
C CYS A 83 1.93 10.78 20.73
N SER A 84 1.05 11.38 21.53
CA SER A 84 1.32 12.44 22.52
C SER A 84 2.15 12.03 23.75
N ASN A 85 2.68 10.80 23.83
CA ASN A 85 3.75 10.42 24.79
C ASN A 85 5.12 11.10 24.53
N GLY A 86 5.10 12.31 23.94
CA GLY A 86 6.20 13.27 23.93
C GLY A 86 7.19 13.17 22.77
N ASN A 87 6.91 12.40 21.71
CA ASN A 87 7.81 12.33 20.56
C ASN A 87 7.09 12.23 19.20
N LYS A 88 6.88 13.39 18.55
CA LYS A 88 6.40 13.51 17.15
C LYS A 88 7.14 12.58 16.20
N ASN A 89 8.45 12.49 16.37
CA ASN A 89 9.30 11.65 15.52
C ASN A 89 8.94 10.17 15.62
N LYS A 90 8.32 9.70 16.72
CA LYS A 90 7.94 8.28 16.88
C LYS A 90 6.81 7.90 15.92
N CYS A 91 5.72 8.65 15.88
CA CYS A 91 4.59 8.36 15.00
C CYS A 91 4.94 8.61 13.53
N GLU A 92 5.68 9.67 13.23
CA GLU A 92 6.21 9.90 11.88
C GLU A 92 7.12 8.77 11.42
N SER A 93 8.06 8.34 12.26
CA SER A 93 8.95 7.21 11.92
C SER A 93 8.16 5.92 11.72
N LYS A 94 7.15 5.67 12.55
CA LYS A 94 6.30 4.48 12.43
C LYS A 94 5.48 4.49 11.14
N CYS A 95 4.87 5.63 10.80
CA CYS A 95 4.15 5.83 9.54
C CYS A 95 5.07 5.64 8.32
N ASN A 96 6.25 6.27 8.33
CA ASN A 96 7.23 6.15 7.27
C ASN A 96 7.74 4.70 7.12
N ASN A 97 8.06 4.04 8.24
CA ASN A 97 8.51 2.65 8.24
C ASN A 97 7.42 1.70 7.70
N PHE A 98 6.16 1.92 8.07
CA PHE A 98 5.03 1.15 7.57
C PHE A 98 4.87 1.30 6.05
N PHE A 99 4.79 2.52 5.52
CA PHE A 99 4.62 2.73 4.09
C PHE A 99 5.87 2.35 3.28
N ASN A 100 7.07 2.43 3.84
CA ASN A 100 8.30 1.92 3.22
C ASN A 100 8.27 0.39 3.13
N TRP A 101 7.90 -0.30 4.21
CA TRP A 101 7.74 -1.76 4.19
C TRP A 101 6.67 -2.19 3.17
N LEU A 102 5.55 -1.48 3.13
CA LEU A 102 4.44 -1.78 2.23
C LEU A 102 4.77 -1.52 0.75
N SER A 103 5.71 -0.61 0.45
CA SER A 103 6.08 -0.22 -0.92
C SER A 103 6.56 -1.40 -1.79
N THR A 104 7.03 -2.48 -1.16
CA THR A 104 7.53 -3.68 -1.85
C THR A 104 6.45 -4.75 -2.05
N ASN A 105 5.27 -4.60 -1.45
CA ASN A 105 4.20 -5.60 -1.47
C ASN A 105 2.97 -5.11 -2.25
N ILE A 106 2.99 -5.31 -3.57
CA ILE A 106 1.91 -4.86 -4.49
C ILE A 106 0.55 -5.46 -4.11
N GLN A 107 0.50 -6.72 -3.68
CA GLN A 107 -0.75 -7.37 -3.29
C GLN A 107 -1.38 -6.69 -2.07
N LYS A 108 -0.59 -6.32 -1.06
CA LYS A 108 -1.09 -5.58 0.10
C LYS A 108 -1.49 -4.14 -0.25
N GLN A 109 -0.80 -3.49 -1.19
CA GLN A 109 -1.21 -2.17 -1.69
C GLN A 109 -2.58 -2.24 -2.37
N LYS A 110 -2.79 -3.25 -3.21
CA LYS A 110 -4.07 -3.54 -3.87
C LYS A 110 -5.18 -3.78 -2.86
N GLU A 111 -4.91 -4.57 -1.83
CA GLU A 111 -5.87 -4.84 -0.75
C GLU A 111 -6.27 -3.57 0.02
N LEU A 112 -5.33 -2.68 0.34
CA LEU A 112 -5.65 -1.41 0.99
C LEU A 112 -6.38 -0.44 0.06
N ALA A 113 -6.02 -0.38 -1.22
CA ALA A 113 -6.73 0.44 -2.20
C ALA A 113 -8.21 0.02 -2.29
N ASN A 114 -8.46 -1.29 -2.39
CA ASN A 114 -9.81 -1.85 -2.45
C ASN A 114 -10.57 -1.66 -1.12
N ALA A 115 -9.89 -1.79 0.03
CA ALA A 115 -10.50 -1.49 1.31
C ALA A 115 -10.88 -0.01 1.45
N PHE A 116 -10.08 0.89 0.89
CA PHE A 116 -10.32 2.34 0.96
C PHE A 116 -11.44 2.83 0.03
N THR A 117 -11.83 2.06 -0.99
CA THR A 117 -12.81 2.47 -2.02
C THR A 117 -14.08 3.07 -1.43
N LYS A 118 -14.66 2.45 -0.41
CA LYS A 118 -15.91 2.94 0.21
C LYS A 118 -15.77 4.34 0.80
N VAL A 119 -14.70 4.55 1.57
CA VAL A 119 -14.39 5.83 2.20
C VAL A 119 -14.06 6.87 1.15
N TYR A 120 -13.25 6.48 0.16
CA TYR A 120 -12.87 7.32 -0.97
C TYR A 120 -14.09 7.83 -1.73
N ASP A 121 -15.00 6.94 -2.14
CA ASP A 121 -16.18 7.29 -2.93
C ASP A 121 -17.13 8.22 -2.15
N PHE A 122 -17.33 7.94 -0.85
CA PHE A 122 -18.10 8.82 0.02
C PHE A 122 -17.48 10.23 0.06
N LEU A 123 -16.20 10.34 0.37
CA LEU A 123 -15.48 11.60 0.47
C LEU A 123 -15.43 12.35 -0.87
N GLU A 124 -15.26 11.64 -1.97
CA GLU A 124 -15.25 12.20 -3.33
C GLU A 124 -16.63 12.79 -3.67
N SER A 125 -17.73 12.16 -3.26
CA SER A 125 -19.07 12.73 -3.43
C SER A 125 -19.25 14.04 -2.63
N LYS A 126 -18.67 14.12 -1.43
CA LYS A 126 -18.70 15.35 -0.62
C LYS A 126 -17.84 16.45 -1.23
N ARG A 127 -16.64 16.10 -1.72
CA ARG A 127 -15.80 17.04 -2.47
C ARG A 127 -16.54 17.58 -3.69
N GLN A 128 -17.15 16.72 -4.51
CA GLN A 128 -17.86 17.15 -5.72
C GLN A 128 -19.00 18.13 -5.41
N SER A 129 -19.73 17.92 -4.30
CA SER A 129 -20.85 18.79 -3.92
C SER A 129 -20.42 20.09 -3.22
N LYS A 130 -19.35 20.07 -2.43
CA LYS A 130 -18.93 21.22 -1.59
C LYS A 130 -17.71 21.97 -2.12
N ALA A 131 -16.93 21.37 -3.02
CA ALA A 131 -15.62 21.85 -3.47
C ALA A 131 -15.19 21.27 -4.83
N SER A 132 -16.08 21.29 -5.83
CA SER A 132 -15.85 20.64 -7.13
C SER A 132 -14.56 21.06 -7.86
N GLY A 133 -14.07 22.28 -7.59
CA GLY A 133 -12.81 22.81 -8.14
C GLY A 133 -11.53 22.36 -7.42
N GLU A 134 -11.62 21.67 -6.28
CA GLU A 134 -10.46 21.14 -5.55
C GLU A 134 -10.15 19.70 -5.94
N SER A 135 -8.88 19.28 -5.88
CA SER A 135 -8.54 17.85 -5.98
C SER A 135 -9.00 17.09 -4.71
N PHE A 136 -9.15 15.77 -4.80
CA PHE A 136 -9.47 14.92 -3.64
C PHE A 136 -8.51 15.17 -2.48
N ASP A 137 -7.20 15.01 -2.70
CA ASP A 137 -6.19 15.22 -1.67
C ASP A 137 -6.23 16.64 -1.10
N THR A 138 -6.42 17.66 -1.95
CA THR A 138 -6.52 19.06 -1.50
C THR A 138 -7.69 19.25 -0.56
N TYR A 139 -8.86 18.71 -0.90
CA TYR A 139 -10.07 18.83 -0.11
C TYR A 139 -9.94 18.17 1.26
N ILE A 140 -9.37 16.95 1.30
CA ILE A 140 -9.17 16.23 2.57
C ILE A 140 -8.09 16.89 3.42
N LYS A 141 -6.96 17.32 2.84
CA LYS A 141 -5.94 18.08 3.58
C LYS A 141 -6.51 19.39 4.12
N GLY A 142 -7.33 20.06 3.34
CA GLY A 142 -8.07 21.25 3.75
C GLY A 142 -9.01 20.98 4.92
N ALA A 143 -9.57 19.78 5.04
CA ALA A 143 -10.31 19.36 6.22
C ALA A 143 -9.38 19.10 7.41
N ILE A 144 -8.28 18.38 7.23
CA ILE A 144 -7.30 18.10 8.31
C ILE A 144 -6.73 19.40 8.91
N ASP A 145 -6.46 20.43 8.09
CA ASP A 145 -5.98 21.74 8.58
C ASP A 145 -7.08 22.56 9.27
N CYS A 146 -8.36 22.19 9.13
CA CYS A 146 -9.47 23.00 9.59
C CYS A 146 -9.90 22.67 11.02
N LYS A 147 -9.54 23.55 11.96
CA LYS A 147 -9.94 23.42 13.38
C LYS A 147 -11.45 23.58 13.62
N ASN A 148 -12.18 24.19 12.68
CA ASN A 148 -13.62 24.45 12.76
C ASN A 148 -14.33 23.88 11.52
N ASN A 149 -15.65 23.75 11.56
CA ASN A 149 -16.41 23.18 10.45
C ASN A 149 -16.81 24.22 9.38
N ASN A 150 -15.83 24.70 8.59
CA ASN A 150 -15.95 25.70 7.50
C ASN A 150 -17.29 25.69 6.72
N ASN A 151 -18.33 26.33 7.27
CA ASN A 151 -19.71 26.31 6.74
C ASN A 151 -20.21 24.92 6.30
N ASN A 152 -19.99 23.87 7.10
CA ASN A 152 -20.41 22.49 6.80
C ASN A 152 -19.67 21.86 5.60
N LYS A 153 -18.57 22.46 5.15
CA LYS A 153 -17.76 21.93 4.06
C LYS A 153 -17.21 20.54 4.40
N TYR A 154 -16.90 20.27 5.67
CA TYR A 154 -16.24 19.04 6.10
C TYR A 154 -17.05 18.21 7.12
N GLY A 155 -18.35 18.47 7.28
CA GLY A 155 -19.18 17.76 8.25
C GLY A 155 -20.60 18.31 8.44
N ASP A 156 -21.16 18.12 9.63
CA ASP A 156 -22.59 18.20 9.98
C ASP A 156 -23.04 19.50 10.66
N GLY A 157 -22.20 20.52 10.70
CA GLY A 157 -22.46 21.77 11.44
C GLY A 157 -21.79 21.81 12.78
N SER A 158 -21.79 20.69 13.50
CA SER A 158 -21.16 20.57 14.83
C SER A 158 -19.69 20.20 14.78
N GLY A 159 -19.24 19.50 13.73
CA GLY A 159 -17.87 18.99 13.68
C GLY A 159 -17.27 18.87 12.29
N ASN A 160 -15.96 18.66 12.27
CA ASN A 160 -15.20 18.28 11.08
C ASN A 160 -15.08 16.76 11.05
N LEU A 161 -16.04 16.10 10.39
CA LEU A 161 -16.15 14.65 10.39
C LEU A 161 -15.03 13.98 9.59
N ILE A 162 -14.47 14.68 8.60
CA ILE A 162 -13.32 14.20 7.83
C ILE A 162 -12.07 14.16 8.72
N GLU A 163 -11.76 15.25 9.42
CA GLU A 163 -10.62 15.29 10.36
C GLU A 163 -10.76 14.20 11.42
N GLN A 164 -11.92 14.09 12.06
CA GLN A 164 -12.20 13.09 13.09
C GLN A 164 -11.98 11.66 12.58
N TYR A 165 -12.43 11.35 11.36
CA TYR A 165 -12.20 10.06 10.75
C TYR A 165 -10.72 9.74 10.61
N PHE A 166 -9.94 10.64 9.99
CA PHE A 166 -8.52 10.39 9.77
C PHE A 166 -7.72 10.36 11.08
N ARG A 167 -8.05 11.23 12.04
CA ARG A 167 -7.43 11.23 13.36
C ARG A 167 -7.74 9.95 14.13
N GLY A 168 -9.00 9.50 14.12
CA GLY A 168 -9.42 8.26 14.77
C GLY A 168 -8.70 7.04 14.21
N VAL A 169 -8.75 6.83 12.89
CA VAL A 169 -8.06 5.70 12.24
C VAL A 169 -6.55 5.79 12.47
N ALA A 170 -5.94 6.98 12.41
CA ALA A 170 -4.53 7.13 12.69
C ALA A 170 -4.17 6.75 14.14
N GLY A 171 -5.00 7.15 15.11
CA GLY A 171 -4.85 6.76 16.52
C GLY A 171 -4.92 5.24 16.69
N ASP A 172 -5.88 4.58 16.04
CA ASP A 172 -6.07 3.13 16.12
C ASP A 172 -4.85 2.38 15.53
N ILE A 173 -4.47 2.66 14.28
CA ILE A 173 -3.42 1.89 13.61
C ILE A 173 -2.04 2.09 14.23
N PHE A 174 -1.75 3.26 14.82
CA PHE A 174 -0.45 3.53 15.42
C PHE A 174 -0.37 3.11 16.90
N ASN A 175 -1.38 2.42 17.43
CA ASN A 175 -1.24 1.58 18.62
C ASN A 175 -0.54 0.24 18.35
N GLU A 176 -0.57 -0.25 17.11
CA GLU A 176 -0.09 -1.60 16.77
C GLU A 176 1.43 -1.75 16.77
N ASN A 177 1.97 -2.92 17.15
CA ASN A 177 3.41 -3.02 17.44
C ASN A 177 4.29 -3.31 16.21
N SER A 178 3.70 -3.78 15.11
CA SER A 178 4.42 -4.20 13.90
C SER A 178 3.74 -3.73 12.62
N ASN A 179 4.50 -3.66 11.52
CA ASN A 179 3.95 -3.30 10.21
C ASN A 179 2.81 -4.23 9.75
N GLU A 180 2.87 -5.50 10.13
CA GLU A 180 1.83 -6.48 9.79
C GLU A 180 0.54 -6.25 10.59
N GLU A 181 0.66 -5.88 11.87
CA GLU A 181 -0.49 -5.51 12.71
C GLU A 181 -1.09 -4.17 12.24
N ILE A 182 -0.26 -3.15 11.96
CA ILE A 182 -0.69 -1.88 11.36
C ILE A 182 -1.46 -2.13 10.05
N TYR A 183 -0.93 -3.02 9.19
CA TYR A 183 -1.60 -3.39 7.94
C TYR A 183 -3.00 -3.96 8.16
N LYS A 184 -3.13 -4.92 9.07
CA LYS A 184 -4.41 -5.57 9.38
C LYS A 184 -5.38 -4.57 10.00
N CYS A 185 -4.93 -3.82 11.00
CA CYS A 185 -5.73 -2.80 11.66
C CYS A 185 -6.22 -1.74 10.67
N LEU A 186 -5.35 -1.21 9.80
CA LEU A 186 -5.74 -0.25 8.77
C LEU A 186 -6.78 -0.83 7.82
N LYS A 187 -6.56 -2.06 7.33
CA LYS A 187 -7.50 -2.72 6.43
C LYS A 187 -8.86 -2.92 7.10
N ASP A 188 -8.88 -3.34 8.36
CA ASP A 188 -10.09 -3.58 9.13
C ASP A 188 -10.84 -2.27 9.41
N GLU A 189 -10.15 -1.20 9.81
CA GLU A 189 -10.74 0.14 10.02
C GLU A 189 -11.31 0.74 8.73
N LEU A 190 -10.66 0.52 7.58
CA LEU A 190 -11.17 0.96 6.27
C LEU A 190 -12.45 0.21 5.86
N LEU A 191 -12.60 -1.05 6.27
CA LEU A 191 -13.77 -1.89 5.98
C LEU A 191 -14.88 -1.77 7.03
N ASN A 192 -14.56 -1.31 8.25
CA ASN A 192 -15.48 -1.28 9.37
C ASN A 192 -16.47 -0.11 9.27
N GLU A 193 -17.74 -0.46 9.04
CA GLU A 193 -18.80 0.53 8.87
C GLU A 193 -19.32 1.13 10.19
N ASN A 194 -19.00 0.50 11.33
CA ASN A 194 -19.61 0.80 12.63
C ASN A 194 -18.73 1.63 13.56
N ASN A 195 -17.46 1.88 13.19
CA ASN A 195 -16.53 2.67 13.99
C ASN A 195 -16.33 4.07 13.37
N ASN A 196 -15.08 4.43 13.02
CA ASN A 196 -14.73 5.73 12.47
C ASN A 196 -15.60 6.11 11.25
N TYR A 197 -15.94 5.14 10.39
CA TYR A 197 -16.80 5.38 9.21
C TYR A 197 -18.25 5.79 9.58
N ALA A 198 -18.81 5.27 10.67
CA ALA A 198 -20.14 5.68 11.13
C ALA A 198 -20.13 7.17 11.54
N GLY A 199 -19.09 7.58 12.26
CA GLY A 199 -18.88 9.00 12.59
C GLY A 199 -18.67 9.86 11.35
N LEU A 200 -17.87 9.39 10.39
CA LEU A 200 -17.63 10.08 9.12
C LEU A 200 -18.91 10.35 8.35
N THR A 201 -19.87 9.43 8.38
CA THR A 201 -21.09 9.51 7.55
C THR A 201 -22.30 10.09 8.27
N ALA A 202 -22.18 10.39 9.56
CA ALA A 202 -23.29 10.89 10.38
C ALA A 202 -23.74 12.29 9.96
N ASN A 203 -25.06 12.48 9.82
CA ASN A 203 -25.77 13.77 9.84
C ASN A 203 -25.22 14.90 8.95
N TRP A 204 -24.57 14.61 7.82
CA TRP A 204 -24.09 15.65 6.91
C TRP A 204 -25.22 16.61 6.49
N ASN A 205 -25.05 17.90 6.78
CA ASN A 205 -25.97 18.91 6.31
C ASN A 205 -25.86 19.04 4.78
N THR A 206 -27.00 18.90 4.11
CA THR A 206 -27.11 19.04 2.65
C THR A 206 -26.80 20.47 2.22
#